data_AF-A0A9D4TT28-F1
#
_entry.id   AF-A0A9D4TT28-F1
#
_cell.length_a   1.000
_cell.length_b   1.000
_cell.length_c   1.000
_cell.angle_alpha   90.00
_cell.angle_beta   90.00
_cell.angle_gamma   90.00
#
_symmetry.space_group_name_H-M   'P 1'
#
loop_
_entity.id
_entity.type
_entity.pdbx_description
1 polymer ?
#
loop_
_entity_poly.entity_id
_entity_poly.type
_entity_poly.pdbx_seq_one_letter_code
_entity_poly.pdbx_strand_id
1 'polypeptide(L)'
;MSGCLAARRPAAPASSQNQRRHTLQVAAIAAPLKDRETLPSPSSLERELQQRLANSTPAPAATGRRVVLESADELKSTWEHRAWVGGATALMGATLAGGLGQVDGIGGVVEAGVAVCAAYALADLGTAFYHFFVDNYGDASTPVFGGQIAAFQGHHQRPWTITEREFSNNVHKLFKPAAPFAAVLALSAAAGAPVWWDVWSSSFLFLCCMSQQFHAWSHMKRSELPPAVVALQESGLLISRKAHGAHHKSPFNCNYSIVSGMWNPVLDGDNPETSVWMRLERYIHSAYGVEPRSWYEPEQAWQEQQRPGAPLS
;
A
#
# COMPACT_ATOMS: atom_id res chain seq x y z
N MET A 1 57.83 62.97 2.11
CA MET A 1 57.45 61.72 2.80
C MET A 1 56.36 61.05 1.97
N SER A 2 56.57 59.75 1.73
CA SER A 2 55.75 58.70 1.09
C SER A 2 54.27 59.01 0.78
N GLY A 3 53.67 58.54 -0.32
CA GLY A 3 54.06 57.50 -1.25
C GLY A 3 53.03 57.33 -2.38
N CYS A 4 53.49 56.67 -3.43
CA CYS A 4 52.88 56.45 -4.74
C CYS A 4 51.62 55.55 -4.69
N LEU A 5 50.58 55.82 -5.50
CA LEU A 5 49.54 54.86 -5.85
C LEU A 5 49.20 54.93 -7.35
N ALA A 6 49.59 53.86 -8.03
CA ALA A 6 49.42 53.62 -9.45
C ALA A 6 48.10 52.89 -9.77
N ALA A 7 47.66 53.08 -11.01
CA ALA A 7 46.47 52.50 -11.63
C ALA A 7 46.41 50.97 -11.55
N ARG A 8 45.22 50.41 -11.28
CA ARG A 8 44.94 48.97 -11.37
C ARG A 8 44.11 48.64 -12.62
N ARG A 9 44.57 47.60 -13.32
CA ARG A 9 43.99 46.91 -14.48
C ARG A 9 42.65 46.21 -14.16
N PRO A 10 41.82 45.88 -15.17
CA PRO A 10 40.58 45.12 -14.97
C PRO A 10 40.87 43.64 -14.61
N ALA A 11 40.04 43.10 -13.73
CA ALA A 11 40.12 41.73 -13.24
C ALA A 11 39.53 40.71 -14.24
N ALA A 12 40.15 39.53 -14.30
CA ALA A 12 39.71 38.34 -15.04
C ALA A 12 38.42 37.73 -14.44
N PRO A 13 37.64 36.95 -15.21
CA PRO A 13 36.39 36.36 -14.71
C PRO A 13 36.68 35.19 -13.76
N ALA A 14 35.97 35.18 -12.62
CA ALA A 14 36.03 34.12 -11.63
C ALA A 14 35.24 32.89 -12.11
N SER A 15 35.90 31.73 -12.07
CA SER A 15 35.34 30.40 -12.29
C SER A 15 34.57 29.88 -11.07
N SER A 16 33.40 29.31 -11.34
CA SER A 16 32.70 28.23 -10.63
C SER A 16 32.52 28.32 -9.10
N GLN A 17 31.27 28.52 -8.68
CA GLN A 17 30.71 27.76 -7.55
C GLN A 17 29.42 27.08 -7.99
N ASN A 18 29.55 25.77 -8.16
CA ASN A 18 28.52 24.83 -8.53
C ASN A 18 27.58 24.65 -7.33
N GLN A 19 26.36 25.19 -7.40
CA GLN A 19 25.30 24.90 -6.43
C GLN A 19 24.97 23.41 -6.51
N ARG A 20 25.43 22.63 -5.52
CA ARG A 20 25.02 21.23 -5.37
C ARG A 20 23.54 21.17 -5.03
N ARG A 21 22.69 21.01 -6.05
CA ARG A 21 21.35 20.47 -5.87
C ARG A 21 21.51 19.01 -5.44
N HIS A 22 21.17 18.70 -4.19
CA HIS A 22 21.06 17.33 -3.73
C HIS A 22 19.91 16.65 -4.48
N THR A 23 20.25 15.98 -5.59
CA THR A 23 19.33 15.12 -6.31
C THR A 23 19.47 13.73 -5.67
N LEU A 24 18.49 13.34 -4.87
CA LEU A 24 18.38 11.98 -4.35
C LEU A 24 18.17 11.03 -5.55
N GLN A 25 19.22 10.30 -5.94
CA GLN A 25 19.08 9.17 -6.85
C GLN A 25 18.48 8.02 -6.04
N VAL A 26 17.18 7.80 -6.23
CA VAL A 26 16.52 6.55 -5.84
C VAL A 26 16.92 5.52 -6.88
N ALA A 27 17.70 4.52 -6.49
CA ALA A 27 17.94 3.35 -7.33
C ALA A 27 16.64 2.53 -7.36
N ALA A 28 15.73 2.87 -8.28
CA ALA A 28 14.84 1.86 -8.81
C ALA A 28 15.74 0.84 -9.53
N ILE A 29 15.52 -0.46 -9.31
CA ILE A 29 16.06 -1.48 -10.21
C ILE A 29 15.34 -1.25 -11.54
N ALA A 30 15.90 -0.38 -12.36
CA ALA A 30 15.45 -0.11 -13.71
C ALA A 30 15.70 -1.36 -14.54
N ALA A 31 14.70 -1.75 -15.33
CA ALA A 31 14.96 -2.52 -16.53
C ALA A 31 16.12 -1.83 -17.29
N PRO A 32 17.04 -2.60 -17.92
CA PRO A 32 18.25 -2.05 -18.52
C PRO A 32 17.92 -0.89 -19.46
N LEU A 33 18.50 0.28 -19.18
CA LEU A 33 18.38 1.49 -19.99
C LEU A 33 18.72 1.15 -21.45
N LYS A 34 17.73 1.14 -22.34
CA LYS A 34 17.95 1.27 -23.78
C LYS A 34 18.11 2.76 -24.09
N ASP A 35 19.19 3.09 -24.79
CA ASP A 35 19.40 4.42 -25.33
C ASP A 35 18.17 4.88 -26.14
N ARG A 36 17.86 6.18 -26.07
CA ARG A 36 16.76 6.83 -26.78
C ARG A 36 16.95 6.72 -28.30
N GLU A 37 16.64 5.56 -28.84
CA GLU A 37 16.30 5.35 -30.24
C GLU A 37 14.80 5.10 -30.33
N THR A 38 14.20 5.60 -31.41
CA THR A 38 12.77 5.58 -31.71
C THR A 38 12.00 4.40 -31.11
N LEU A 39 10.90 4.71 -30.40
CA LEU A 39 10.00 3.72 -29.79
C LEU A 39 9.71 2.57 -30.78
N PRO A 40 10.00 1.31 -30.41
CA PRO A 40 9.69 0.17 -31.27
C PRO A 40 8.18 0.09 -31.50
N SER A 41 7.79 -0.19 -32.73
CA SER A 41 6.39 -0.49 -33.05
C SER A 41 5.86 -1.67 -32.19
N PRO A 42 4.55 -1.76 -31.91
CA PRO A 42 3.96 -2.87 -31.15
C PRO A 42 4.37 -4.25 -31.68
N SER A 43 4.48 -4.41 -33.00
CA SER A 43 4.88 -5.65 -33.65
C SER A 43 6.37 -6.01 -33.47
N SER A 44 7.24 -5.02 -33.25
CA SER A 44 8.64 -5.28 -32.89
C SER A 44 8.80 -5.69 -31.43
N LEU A 45 7.96 -5.17 -30.52
CA LEU A 45 7.95 -5.57 -29.12
C LEU A 45 7.50 -7.04 -28.98
N GLU A 46 6.47 -7.41 -29.73
CA GLU A 46 5.88 -8.76 -29.74
C GLU A 46 6.85 -9.81 -30.29
N ARG A 47 7.65 -9.46 -31.31
CA ARG A 47 8.73 -10.31 -31.82
C ARG A 47 9.89 -10.43 -30.83
N GLU A 48 10.28 -9.35 -30.16
CA GLU A 48 11.35 -9.38 -29.15
C GLU A 48 10.93 -10.25 -27.94
N LEU A 49 9.66 -10.22 -27.56
CA LEU A 49 9.05 -11.10 -26.54
C LEU A 49 9.10 -12.58 -26.96
N GLN A 50 8.66 -12.91 -28.17
CA GLN A 50 8.70 -14.28 -28.68
C GLN A 50 10.12 -14.84 -28.76
N GLN A 51 11.08 -14.00 -29.13
CA GLN A 51 12.48 -14.40 -29.26
C GLN A 51 13.16 -14.59 -27.89
N ARG A 52 12.75 -13.84 -26.86
CA ARG A 52 13.22 -14.02 -25.47
C ARG A 52 12.62 -15.26 -24.82
N LEU A 53 11.34 -15.55 -25.08
CA LEU A 53 10.68 -16.79 -24.64
C LEU A 53 11.30 -18.03 -25.28
N ALA A 54 11.72 -17.94 -26.55
CA ALA A 54 12.43 -19.02 -27.23
C ALA A 54 13.84 -19.27 -26.67
N ASN A 55 14.46 -18.26 -26.05
CA ASN A 55 15.83 -18.30 -25.54
C ASN A 55 15.92 -18.43 -24.01
N SER A 56 14.79 -18.48 -23.28
CA SER A 56 14.81 -18.66 -21.83
C SER A 56 15.12 -20.10 -21.48
N THR A 57 16.34 -20.37 -21.02
CA THR A 57 16.70 -21.65 -20.42
C THR A 57 15.97 -21.79 -19.08
N PRO A 58 15.36 -22.94 -18.75
CA PRO A 58 14.74 -23.14 -17.44
C PRO A 58 15.78 -22.92 -16.34
N ALA A 59 15.47 -22.04 -15.38
CA ALA A 59 16.27 -21.93 -14.17
C ALA A 59 16.32 -23.30 -13.46
N PRO A 60 17.47 -23.69 -12.87
CA PRO A 60 17.56 -24.93 -12.13
C PRO A 60 16.51 -24.93 -11.00
N ALA A 61 15.74 -26.01 -10.92
CA ALA A 61 14.67 -26.17 -9.95
C ALA A 61 15.19 -25.88 -8.54
N ALA A 62 14.63 -24.86 -7.89
CA ALA A 62 14.95 -24.54 -6.52
C ALA A 62 14.58 -25.74 -5.63
N THR A 63 15.60 -26.44 -5.12
CA THR A 63 15.43 -27.52 -4.15
C THR A 63 14.63 -26.99 -2.95
N GLY A 64 13.47 -27.61 -2.70
CA GLY A 64 12.49 -27.19 -1.71
C GLY A 64 13.09 -26.94 -0.33
N ARG A 65 13.39 -25.68 -0.02
CA ARG A 65 13.76 -25.26 1.32
C ARG A 65 12.48 -25.22 2.13
N ARG A 66 12.37 -26.12 3.12
CA ARG A 66 11.25 -26.19 4.08
C ARG A 66 11.04 -24.79 4.66
N VAL A 67 9.92 -24.15 4.33
CA VAL A 67 9.58 -22.81 4.81
C VAL A 67 9.30 -22.92 6.30
N VAL A 68 10.22 -22.42 7.12
CA VAL A 68 9.99 -22.23 8.55
C VAL A 68 9.19 -20.94 8.65
N LEU A 69 7.93 -21.04 9.06
CA LEU A 69 7.15 -19.88 9.51
C LEU A 69 7.98 -19.13 10.55
N GLU A 70 7.82 -17.81 10.65
CA GLU A 70 8.30 -17.03 11.79
C GLU A 70 8.06 -17.83 13.08
N SER A 71 9.03 -17.77 14.01
CA SER A 71 8.95 -18.59 15.22
C SER A 71 7.61 -18.39 15.92
N ALA A 72 7.09 -19.41 16.61
CA ALA A 72 5.75 -19.32 17.23
C ALA A 72 5.62 -18.11 18.19
N ASP A 73 6.73 -17.57 18.69
CA ASP A 73 6.77 -16.36 19.50
C ASP A 73 6.70 -15.06 18.68
N GLU A 74 7.21 -15.04 17.44
CA GLU A 74 7.10 -13.91 16.51
C GLU A 74 5.68 -13.68 15.98
N LEU A 75 4.79 -14.68 16.08
CA LEU A 75 3.38 -14.57 15.69
C LEU A 75 2.48 -13.99 16.81
N LYS A 76 2.98 -13.95 18.05
CA LYS A 76 2.22 -13.47 19.21
C LYS A 76 2.21 -11.95 19.32
N SER A 77 1.20 -11.41 19.98
CA SER A 77 1.11 -9.99 20.29
C SER A 77 1.91 -9.66 21.54
N THR A 78 2.97 -8.87 21.37
CA THR A 78 3.73 -8.30 22.48
C THR A 78 2.95 -7.19 23.19
N TRP A 79 3.42 -6.77 24.36
CA TRP A 79 2.88 -5.60 25.05
C TRP A 79 3.06 -4.31 24.25
N GLU A 80 4.15 -4.17 23.47
CA GLU A 80 4.33 -3.02 22.57
C GLU A 80 3.23 -2.99 21.50
N HIS A 81 2.95 -4.13 20.85
CA HIS A 81 1.88 -4.21 19.85
C HIS A 81 0.54 -3.78 20.47
N ARG A 82 0.22 -4.31 21.65
CA ARG A 82 -1.02 -4.01 22.37
C ARG A 82 -1.10 -2.54 22.78
N ALA A 83 0.02 -1.93 23.20
CA ALA A 83 0.08 -0.52 23.59
C ALA A 83 -0.19 0.40 22.40
N TRP A 84 0.43 0.17 21.24
CA TRP A 84 0.18 0.97 20.04
C TRP A 84 -1.27 0.87 19.58
N VAL A 85 -1.79 -0.37 19.51
CA VAL A 85 -3.17 -0.61 19.05
C VAL A 85 -4.18 -0.03 20.02
N GLY A 86 -4.04 -0.34 21.32
CA GLY A 86 -4.95 0.15 22.36
C GLY A 86 -4.93 1.66 22.51
N GLY A 87 -3.74 2.27 22.55
CA GLY A 87 -3.57 3.71 22.71
C GLY A 87 -4.15 4.51 21.53
N ALA A 88 -3.81 4.15 20.30
CA ALA A 88 -4.37 4.82 19.12
C ALA A 88 -5.88 4.56 18.98
N THR A 89 -6.38 3.36 19.31
CA THR A 89 -7.82 3.09 19.33
C THR A 89 -8.55 3.97 20.34
N ALA A 90 -7.99 4.13 21.55
CA ALA A 90 -8.59 4.99 22.58
C ALA A 90 -8.65 6.46 22.14
N LEU A 91 -7.59 6.97 21.49
CA LEU A 91 -7.57 8.34 20.97
C LEU A 91 -8.58 8.57 19.85
N MET A 92 -8.67 7.65 18.88
CA MET A 92 -9.68 7.72 17.82
C MET A 92 -11.10 7.60 18.39
N GLY A 93 -11.30 6.69 19.35
CA GLY A 93 -12.58 6.51 20.04
C GLY A 93 -13.00 7.74 20.85
N ALA A 94 -12.07 8.40 21.52
CA ALA A 94 -12.33 9.66 22.24
C ALA A 94 -12.72 10.79 21.27
N THR A 95 -12.04 10.88 20.12
CA THR A 95 -12.36 11.85 19.07
C THR A 95 -13.77 11.59 18.51
N LEU A 96 -14.07 10.34 18.16
CA LEU A 96 -15.40 9.95 17.67
C LEU A 96 -16.50 10.26 18.71
N ALA A 97 -16.26 9.92 19.98
CA ALA A 97 -17.20 10.20 21.06
C ALA A 97 -17.42 11.70 21.28
N GLY A 98 -16.36 12.52 21.15
CA GLY A 98 -16.46 13.98 21.19
C GLY A 98 -17.30 14.55 20.06
N GLY A 99 -17.12 14.05 18.82
CA GLY A 99 -17.95 14.44 17.67
C GLY A 99 -19.41 14.02 17.84
N LEU A 100 -19.67 12.76 18.24
CA LEU A 100 -21.03 12.25 18.45
C LEU A 100 -21.74 12.92 19.63
N GLY A 101 -21.01 13.33 20.67
CA GLY A 101 -21.56 14.06 21.82
C GLY A 101 -22.04 15.47 21.48
N GLN A 102 -21.61 16.02 20.34
CA GLN A 102 -22.04 17.32 19.83
C GLN A 102 -23.20 17.22 18.81
N VAL A 103 -23.64 16.01 18.46
CA VAL A 103 -24.76 15.82 17.53
C VAL A 103 -26.05 16.29 18.17
N ASP A 104 -26.65 17.33 17.58
CA ASP A 104 -27.96 17.85 17.96
C ASP A 104 -28.91 17.95 16.75
N GLY A 105 -30.18 17.61 16.99
CA GLY A 105 -31.23 17.58 15.98
C GLY A 105 -30.97 16.65 14.79
N ILE A 106 -31.90 16.69 13.82
CA ILE A 106 -31.80 15.85 12.60
C ILE A 106 -30.63 16.27 11.71
N GLY A 107 -30.26 17.55 11.72
CA GLY A 107 -29.13 18.09 10.94
C GLY A 107 -27.81 17.47 11.35
N GLY A 108 -27.51 17.43 12.66
CA GLY A 108 -26.28 16.80 13.17
C GLY A 108 -26.23 15.30 12.91
N VAL A 109 -27.37 14.60 12.98
CA VAL A 109 -27.44 13.16 12.64
C VAL A 109 -27.10 12.92 11.17
N VAL A 110 -27.64 13.73 10.26
CA VAL A 110 -27.33 13.65 8.83
C VAL A 110 -25.85 13.96 8.58
N GLU A 111 -25.32 15.00 9.22
CA GLU A 111 -23.92 15.39 9.13
C GLU A 111 -22.98 14.26 9.56
N ALA A 112 -23.20 13.68 10.75
CA ALA A 112 -22.41 12.57 11.25
C ALA A 112 -22.54 11.32 10.36
N GLY A 113 -23.75 11.02 9.86
CA GLY A 113 -23.98 9.91 8.94
C GLY A 113 -23.20 10.05 7.63
N VAL A 114 -23.27 11.23 7.00
CA VAL A 114 -22.50 11.56 5.79
C VAL A 114 -21.00 11.48 6.06
N ALA A 115 -20.53 11.96 7.21
CA ALA A 115 -19.14 11.88 7.61
C ALA A 115 -18.63 10.44 7.71
N VAL A 116 -19.38 9.52 8.35
CA VAL A 116 -19.01 8.09 8.41
C VAL A 116 -19.01 7.45 7.02
N CYS A 117 -20.03 7.72 6.20
CA CYS A 117 -20.10 7.18 4.84
C CYS A 117 -18.93 7.66 3.97
N ALA A 118 -18.58 8.95 4.06
CA ALA A 118 -17.44 9.52 3.36
C ALA A 118 -16.11 8.93 3.87
N ALA A 119 -15.95 8.74 5.18
CA ALA A 119 -14.78 8.10 5.76
C ALA A 119 -14.61 6.66 5.25
N TYR A 120 -15.70 5.91 5.22
CA TYR A 120 -15.70 4.53 4.73
C TYR A 120 -15.36 4.42 3.24
N ALA A 121 -16.04 5.22 2.39
CA ALA A 121 -15.77 5.23 0.96
C ALA A 121 -14.34 5.68 0.65
N LEU A 122 -13.84 6.71 1.32
CA LEU A 122 -12.48 7.21 1.10
C LEU A 122 -11.41 6.27 1.69
N ALA A 123 -11.68 5.58 2.79
CA ALA A 123 -10.75 4.58 3.32
C ALA A 123 -10.58 3.41 2.35
N ASP A 124 -11.69 2.91 1.77
CA ASP A 124 -11.62 1.86 0.75
C ASP A 124 -10.83 2.33 -0.47
N LEU A 125 -11.13 3.52 -1.01
CA LEU A 125 -10.40 4.13 -2.12
C LEU A 125 -8.91 4.30 -1.81
N GLY A 126 -8.60 4.85 -0.64
CA GLY A 126 -7.23 5.08 -0.20
C GLY A 126 -6.42 3.80 -0.09
N THR A 127 -7.02 2.72 0.44
CA THR A 127 -6.37 1.40 0.47
C THR A 127 -6.10 0.87 -0.93
N ALA A 128 -6.99 1.10 -1.90
CA ALA A 128 -6.79 0.65 -3.28
C ALA A 128 -5.56 1.31 -3.92
N PHE A 129 -5.44 2.64 -3.82
CA PHE A 129 -4.28 3.35 -4.36
C PHE A 129 -2.99 2.96 -3.63
N TYR A 130 -3.03 2.88 -2.29
CA TYR A 130 -1.86 2.50 -1.52
C TYR A 130 -1.36 1.10 -1.93
N HIS A 131 -2.28 0.13 -2.00
CA HIS A 131 -2.01 -1.25 -2.39
C HIS A 131 -1.45 -1.35 -3.81
N PHE A 132 -2.07 -0.67 -4.78
CA PHE A 132 -1.56 -0.55 -6.14
C PHE A 132 -0.09 -0.08 -6.18
N PHE A 133 0.25 0.95 -5.40
CA PHE A 133 1.61 1.49 -5.41
C PHE A 133 2.64 0.54 -4.80
N VAL A 134 2.34 -0.06 -3.64
CA VAL A 134 3.30 -0.92 -2.93
C VAL A 134 3.52 -2.27 -3.63
N ASP A 135 2.54 -2.76 -4.39
CA ASP A 135 2.69 -3.97 -5.18
C ASP A 135 3.54 -3.73 -6.43
N ASN A 136 3.35 -2.58 -7.08
CA ASN A 136 3.92 -2.34 -8.40
C ASN A 136 5.28 -1.64 -8.39
N TYR A 137 5.57 -0.80 -7.39
CA TYR A 137 6.72 0.10 -7.43
C TYR A 137 7.64 -0.03 -6.22
N GLY A 138 8.94 0.10 -6.49
CA GLY A 138 9.97 -0.02 -5.48
C GLY A 138 10.23 -1.45 -5.02
N ASP A 139 11.02 -1.55 -3.96
CA ASP A 139 11.48 -2.79 -3.33
C ASP A 139 11.87 -2.53 -1.86
N ALA A 140 12.44 -3.55 -1.20
CA ALA A 140 12.89 -3.51 0.20
C ALA A 140 13.88 -2.36 0.53
N SER A 141 14.60 -1.84 -0.46
CA SER A 141 15.56 -0.74 -0.30
C SER A 141 14.93 0.65 -0.39
N THR A 142 13.64 0.74 -0.73
CA THR A 142 12.93 2.02 -0.86
C THR A 142 12.92 2.77 0.48
N PRO A 143 13.38 4.03 0.53
CA PRO A 143 13.38 4.80 1.76
C PRO A 143 11.98 4.91 2.36
N VAL A 144 11.87 4.76 3.68
CA VAL A 144 10.62 4.83 4.46
C VAL A 144 9.63 3.68 4.20
N PHE A 145 9.40 3.31 2.94
CA PHE A 145 8.37 2.34 2.53
C PHE A 145 8.89 0.93 2.23
N GLY A 146 10.21 0.71 2.15
CA GLY A 146 10.78 -0.55 1.69
C GLY A 146 10.32 -1.78 2.49
N GLY A 147 10.22 -1.65 3.81
CA GLY A 147 9.67 -2.72 4.65
C GLY A 147 8.20 -3.05 4.39
N GLN A 148 7.40 -2.06 3.97
CA GLN A 148 5.99 -2.24 3.64
C GLN A 148 5.84 -2.85 2.24
N ILE A 149 6.60 -2.32 1.27
CA ILE A 149 6.67 -2.85 -0.09
C ILE A 149 7.06 -4.33 -0.06
N ALA A 150 8.15 -4.67 0.64
CA ALA A 150 8.60 -6.06 0.78
C ALA A 150 7.56 -6.97 1.44
N ALA A 151 6.79 -6.45 2.41
CA ALA A 151 5.74 -7.22 3.09
C ALA A 151 4.54 -7.49 2.18
N PHE A 152 4.05 -6.49 1.44
CA PHE A 152 2.95 -6.64 0.48
C PHE A 152 3.34 -7.56 -0.68
N GLN A 153 4.50 -7.32 -1.26
CA GLN A 153 5.04 -8.16 -2.33
C GLN A 153 5.27 -9.62 -1.88
N GLY A 154 5.90 -9.81 -0.72
CA GLY A 154 6.11 -11.15 -0.17
C GLY A 154 4.81 -11.87 0.23
N HIS A 155 3.72 -11.13 0.44
CA HIS A 155 2.42 -11.68 0.81
C HIS A 155 1.74 -12.42 -0.34
N HIS A 156 1.89 -11.98 -1.60
CA HIS A 156 1.38 -12.74 -2.77
C HIS A 156 1.99 -14.15 -2.87
N GLN A 157 3.22 -14.32 -2.38
CA GLN A 157 3.88 -15.63 -2.32
C GLN A 157 3.36 -16.51 -1.18
N ARG A 158 2.95 -15.90 -0.06
CA ARG A 158 2.62 -16.61 1.18
C ARG A 158 1.37 -16.03 1.85
N PRO A 159 0.21 -16.02 1.16
CA PRO A 159 -0.98 -15.31 1.61
C PRO A 159 -1.51 -15.78 2.96
N TRP A 160 -1.30 -17.04 3.34
CA TRP A 160 -1.78 -17.57 4.63
C TRP A 160 -1.03 -16.98 5.84
N THR A 161 0.17 -16.44 5.67
CA THR A 161 0.99 -15.97 6.81
C THR A 161 0.33 -14.84 7.59
N ILE A 162 -0.46 -14.00 6.93
CA ILE A 162 -1.24 -12.93 7.57
C ILE A 162 -2.27 -13.48 8.57
N THR A 163 -2.78 -14.70 8.35
CA THR A 163 -3.81 -15.32 9.17
C THR A 163 -3.28 -15.97 10.45
N GLU A 164 -1.96 -16.15 10.54
CA GLU A 164 -1.30 -16.80 11.68
C GLU A 164 -0.93 -15.81 12.80
N ARG A 165 -0.96 -14.50 12.51
CA ARG A 165 -0.58 -13.46 13.47
C ARG A 165 -1.75 -13.16 14.41
N GLU A 166 -1.46 -13.03 15.70
CA GLU A 166 -2.44 -12.50 16.64
C GLU A 166 -2.83 -11.04 16.28
N PHE A 167 -4.04 -10.63 16.65
CA PHE A 167 -4.64 -9.35 16.26
C PHE A 167 -3.70 -8.14 16.35
N SER A 168 -3.10 -7.86 17.52
CA SER A 168 -2.24 -6.69 17.67
C SER A 168 -0.93 -6.83 16.89
N ASN A 169 -0.37 -8.04 16.78
CA ASN A 169 0.78 -8.29 15.90
C ASN A 169 0.44 -7.98 14.43
N ASN A 170 -0.73 -8.41 13.96
CA ASN A 170 -1.17 -8.13 12.59
C ASN A 170 -1.31 -6.61 12.31
N VAL A 171 -1.96 -5.85 13.20
CA VAL A 171 -2.35 -4.47 12.90
C VAL A 171 -1.40 -3.37 13.42
N HIS A 172 -0.51 -3.65 14.39
CA HIS A 172 0.29 -2.59 15.05
C HIS A 172 1.15 -1.76 14.08
N LYS A 173 1.58 -2.33 12.94
CA LYS A 173 2.39 -1.61 11.94
C LYS A 173 1.65 -0.43 11.31
N LEU A 174 0.31 -0.46 11.29
CA LEU A 174 -0.53 0.67 10.87
C LEU A 174 -0.91 1.56 12.06
N PHE A 175 -1.22 0.97 13.21
CA PHE A 175 -1.60 1.74 14.41
C PHE A 175 -0.44 2.58 14.98
N LYS A 176 0.80 2.10 14.92
CA LYS A 176 1.99 2.80 15.41
C LYS A 176 2.23 4.16 14.71
N PRO A 177 2.30 4.24 13.36
CA PRO A 177 2.39 5.53 12.68
C PRO A 177 1.10 6.34 12.76
N ALA A 178 -0.07 5.72 12.94
CA ALA A 178 -1.35 6.42 13.11
C ALA A 178 -1.48 7.12 14.48
N ALA A 179 -0.84 6.60 15.53
CA ALA A 179 -0.94 7.12 16.90
C ALA A 179 -0.68 8.64 17.05
N PRO A 180 0.39 9.24 16.49
CA PRO A 180 0.57 10.69 16.57
C PRO A 180 -0.53 11.48 15.86
N PHE A 181 -1.06 10.99 14.74
CA PHE A 181 -2.21 11.62 14.07
C PHE A 181 -3.46 11.52 14.93
N ALA A 182 -3.74 10.35 15.52
CA ALA A 182 -4.86 10.16 16.43
C ALA A 182 -4.77 11.09 17.65
N ALA A 183 -3.57 11.35 18.17
CA ALA A 183 -3.37 12.31 19.26
C ALA A 183 -3.69 13.75 18.82
N VAL A 184 -3.24 14.17 17.64
CA VAL A 184 -3.57 15.50 17.08
C VAL A 184 -5.08 15.65 16.86
N LEU A 185 -5.74 14.61 16.34
CA LEU A 185 -7.19 14.61 16.15
C LEU A 185 -7.93 14.71 17.49
N ALA A 186 -7.50 13.99 18.52
CA ALA A 186 -8.09 14.09 19.86
C ALA A 186 -7.93 15.49 20.48
N LEU A 187 -6.77 16.14 20.25
CA LEU A 187 -6.55 17.52 20.67
C LEU A 187 -7.43 18.50 19.88
N SER A 188 -7.59 18.27 18.56
CA SER A 188 -8.48 19.05 17.70
C SER A 188 -9.94 18.96 18.18
N ALA A 189 -10.41 17.75 18.50
CA ALA A 189 -11.74 17.52 19.06
C ALA A 189 -11.92 18.24 20.39
N ALA A 190 -10.94 18.14 21.29
CA ALA A 190 -10.94 18.87 22.58
C ALA A 190 -10.94 20.40 22.42
N ALA A 191 -10.43 20.90 21.29
CA ALA A 191 -10.45 22.32 20.93
C ALA A 191 -11.76 22.78 20.24
N GLY A 192 -12.76 21.91 20.12
CA GLY A 192 -14.07 22.24 19.53
C GLY A 192 -14.11 22.15 18.01
N ALA A 193 -13.42 21.15 17.44
CA ALA A 193 -13.59 20.82 16.02
C ALA A 193 -15.05 20.42 15.70
N PRO A 194 -15.51 20.66 14.46
CA PRO A 194 -16.90 20.41 14.09
C PRO A 194 -17.23 18.91 14.03
N VAL A 195 -18.50 18.58 14.27
CA VAL A 195 -19.04 17.19 14.29
C VAL A 195 -18.57 16.37 13.11
N TRP A 196 -18.75 16.86 11.87
CA TRP A 196 -18.36 16.11 10.68
C TRP A 196 -16.87 15.75 10.69
N TRP A 197 -15.99 16.63 11.16
CA TRP A 197 -14.55 16.43 11.11
C TRP A 197 -14.12 15.36 12.11
N ASP A 198 -14.60 15.45 13.34
CA ASP A 198 -14.26 14.49 14.40
C ASP A 198 -14.76 13.09 14.04
N VAL A 199 -15.99 12.99 13.54
CA VAL A 199 -16.59 11.72 13.10
C VAL A 199 -15.87 11.16 11.86
N TRP A 200 -15.63 11.98 10.85
CA TRP A 200 -14.98 11.55 9.61
C TRP A 200 -13.54 11.12 9.85
N SER A 201 -12.72 11.97 10.49
CA SER A 201 -11.28 11.76 10.61
C SER A 201 -10.94 10.56 11.48
N SER A 202 -11.64 10.38 12.61
CA SER A 202 -11.46 9.24 13.49
C SER A 202 -11.91 7.92 12.84
N SER A 203 -13.05 7.92 12.15
CA SER A 203 -13.56 6.75 11.43
C SER A 203 -12.64 6.37 10.27
N PHE A 204 -12.19 7.36 9.49
CA PHE A 204 -11.28 7.15 8.36
C PHE A 204 -9.96 6.54 8.81
N LEU A 205 -9.33 7.12 9.83
CA LEU A 205 -8.05 6.62 10.36
C LEU A 205 -8.20 5.22 10.94
N PHE A 206 -9.30 4.96 11.65
CA PHE A 206 -9.59 3.63 12.20
C PHE A 206 -9.77 2.58 11.10
N LEU A 207 -10.54 2.89 10.05
CA LEU A 207 -10.77 1.98 8.92
C LEU A 207 -9.49 1.70 8.13
N CYS A 208 -8.66 2.73 7.89
CA CYS A 208 -7.34 2.55 7.28
C CYS A 208 -6.47 1.59 8.12
N CYS A 209 -6.42 1.76 9.44
CA CYS A 209 -5.67 0.87 10.32
C CYS A 209 -6.24 -0.56 10.35
N MET A 210 -7.57 -0.69 10.41
CA MET A 210 -8.26 -1.97 10.46
C MET A 210 -8.30 -2.71 9.12
N SER A 211 -7.98 -2.04 8.01
CA SER A 211 -7.85 -2.66 6.69
C SER A 211 -6.92 -3.88 6.72
N GLN A 212 -5.85 -3.84 7.52
CA GLN A 212 -4.93 -4.96 7.71
C GLN A 212 -5.61 -6.20 8.36
N GLN A 213 -6.60 -5.99 9.23
CA GLN A 213 -7.38 -7.10 9.79
C GLN A 213 -8.45 -7.59 8.81
N PHE A 214 -9.08 -6.68 8.06
CA PHE A 214 -10.04 -7.05 7.01
C PHE A 214 -9.35 -7.87 5.91
N HIS A 215 -8.13 -7.49 5.54
CA HIS A 215 -7.25 -8.25 4.68
C HIS A 215 -7.01 -9.67 5.22
N ALA A 216 -6.63 -9.80 6.50
CA ALA A 216 -6.43 -11.12 7.11
C ALA A 216 -7.69 -11.99 7.05
N TRP A 217 -8.85 -11.42 7.40
CA TRP A 217 -10.14 -12.14 7.33
C TRP A 217 -10.52 -12.55 5.90
N SER A 218 -10.07 -11.82 4.87
CA SER A 218 -10.29 -12.20 3.48
C SER A 218 -9.49 -13.45 3.05
N HIS A 219 -8.45 -13.84 3.79
CA HIS A 219 -7.68 -15.07 3.55
C HIS A 219 -8.19 -16.28 4.34
N MET A 220 -9.06 -16.07 5.33
CA MET A 220 -9.55 -17.13 6.20
C MET A 220 -10.74 -17.90 5.60
N LYS A 221 -10.93 -19.15 6.03
CA LYS A 221 -12.15 -19.91 5.72
C LYS A 221 -13.30 -19.36 6.53
N ARG A 222 -14.52 -19.46 5.96
CA ARG A 222 -15.77 -19.10 6.65
C ARG A 222 -15.89 -19.73 8.05
N SER A 223 -15.46 -20.98 8.21
CA SER A 223 -15.50 -21.71 9.48
C SER A 223 -14.55 -21.19 10.55
N GLU A 224 -13.55 -20.38 10.17
CA GLU A 224 -12.54 -19.81 11.06
C GLU A 224 -12.89 -18.37 11.49
N LEU A 225 -13.93 -17.78 10.89
CA LEU A 225 -14.33 -16.41 11.11
C LEU A 225 -15.48 -16.28 12.12
N PRO A 226 -15.51 -15.21 12.93
CA PRO A 226 -16.68 -14.87 13.73
C PRO A 226 -17.92 -14.68 12.84
N PRO A 227 -19.13 -15.10 13.27
CA PRO A 227 -20.35 -14.96 12.46
C PRO A 227 -20.63 -13.53 11.99
N ALA A 228 -20.31 -12.53 12.81
CA ALA A 228 -20.47 -11.13 12.44
C ALA A 228 -19.55 -10.72 11.27
N VAL A 229 -18.30 -11.21 11.24
CA VAL A 229 -17.37 -10.94 10.13
C VAL A 229 -17.88 -11.59 8.85
N VAL A 230 -18.39 -12.83 8.93
CA VAL A 230 -19.01 -13.51 7.79
C VAL A 230 -20.19 -12.70 7.25
N ALA A 231 -21.09 -12.24 8.11
CA ALA A 231 -22.24 -11.43 7.70
C ALA A 231 -21.81 -10.10 7.03
N LEU A 232 -20.76 -9.45 7.53
CA LEU A 232 -20.21 -8.23 6.93
C LEU A 232 -19.57 -8.51 5.56
N GLN A 233 -18.85 -9.62 5.39
CA GLN A 233 -18.31 -10.00 4.08
C GLN A 233 -19.40 -10.38 3.07
N GLU A 234 -20.44 -11.08 3.52
CA GLU A 234 -21.58 -11.49 2.66
C GLU A 234 -22.46 -10.30 2.25
N SER A 235 -22.56 -9.27 3.09
CA SER A 235 -23.27 -8.02 2.76
C SER A 235 -22.44 -7.04 1.91
N GLY A 236 -21.16 -7.32 1.67
CA GLY A 236 -20.25 -6.41 0.97
C GLY A 236 -19.75 -5.23 1.81
N LEU A 237 -19.98 -5.25 3.13
CA LEU A 237 -19.47 -4.24 4.06
C LEU A 237 -18.01 -4.49 4.46
N LEU A 238 -17.50 -5.70 4.25
CA LEU A 238 -16.08 -6.03 4.36
C LEU A 238 -15.63 -6.80 3.12
N ILE A 239 -14.36 -6.66 2.77
CA ILE A 239 -13.79 -7.34 1.61
C ILE A 239 -13.98 -8.87 1.75
N SER A 240 -14.58 -9.48 0.74
CA SER A 240 -14.82 -10.92 0.74
C SER A 240 -13.57 -11.69 0.33
N ARG A 241 -13.47 -12.94 0.78
CA ARG A 241 -12.43 -13.87 0.31
C ARG A 241 -12.43 -14.06 -1.20
N LYS A 242 -13.59 -14.07 -1.84
CA LYS A 242 -13.69 -14.20 -3.30
C LYS A 242 -13.11 -12.99 -4.02
N ALA A 243 -13.46 -11.78 -3.57
CA ALA A 243 -13.01 -10.54 -4.20
C ALA A 243 -11.50 -10.37 -4.01
N HIS A 244 -10.99 -10.50 -2.78
CA HIS A 244 -9.56 -10.38 -2.54
C HIS A 244 -8.76 -11.55 -3.14
N GLY A 245 -9.30 -12.77 -3.17
CA GLY A 245 -8.69 -13.90 -3.85
C GLY A 245 -8.56 -13.72 -5.37
N ALA A 246 -9.34 -12.82 -5.99
CA ALA A 246 -9.16 -12.46 -7.39
C ALA A 246 -7.93 -11.56 -7.61
N HIS A 247 -7.62 -10.69 -6.65
CA HIS A 247 -6.39 -9.89 -6.66
C HIS A 247 -5.12 -10.76 -6.63
N HIS A 248 -5.14 -11.87 -5.89
CA HIS A 248 -4.02 -12.83 -5.78
C HIS A 248 -3.77 -13.68 -7.04
N LYS A 249 -4.42 -13.37 -8.16
CA LYS A 249 -4.18 -14.06 -9.43
C LYS A 249 -3.24 -13.23 -10.29
N SER A 250 -2.29 -13.90 -10.94
CA SER A 250 -1.47 -13.27 -11.98
C SER A 250 -2.38 -12.55 -12.99
N PRO A 251 -2.06 -11.30 -13.40
CA PRO A 251 -0.82 -10.57 -13.12
C PRO A 251 -0.91 -9.55 -11.96
N PHE A 252 -1.77 -9.80 -10.96
CA PHE A 252 -1.94 -8.97 -9.75
C PHE A 252 -2.32 -7.50 -10.04
N ASN A 253 -3.12 -7.27 -11.09
CA ASN A 253 -3.40 -5.94 -11.64
C ASN A 253 -4.83 -5.41 -11.37
N CYS A 254 -5.55 -6.00 -10.43
CA CYS A 254 -6.93 -5.65 -10.12
C CYS A 254 -7.28 -5.84 -8.65
N ASN A 255 -8.49 -5.43 -8.25
CA ASN A 255 -9.07 -5.67 -6.93
C ASN A 255 -8.24 -5.17 -5.74
N TYR A 256 -7.64 -3.98 -5.87
CA TYR A 256 -6.72 -3.44 -4.87
C TYR A 256 -7.39 -2.94 -3.57
N SER A 257 -8.69 -2.59 -3.56
CA SER A 257 -9.39 -2.16 -2.34
C SER A 257 -9.41 -3.24 -1.26
N ILE A 258 -9.16 -2.85 -0.01
CA ILE A 258 -9.04 -3.79 1.12
C ILE A 258 -10.17 -3.63 2.15
N VAL A 259 -10.82 -2.46 2.27
CA VAL A 259 -11.85 -2.29 3.31
C VAL A 259 -13.09 -3.14 2.99
N SER A 260 -13.69 -2.89 1.84
CA SER A 260 -14.89 -3.56 1.35
C SER A 260 -14.78 -4.04 -0.08
N GLY A 261 -13.91 -3.41 -0.89
CA GLY A 261 -13.86 -3.68 -2.32
C GLY A 261 -14.86 -2.85 -3.13
N MET A 262 -15.58 -1.91 -2.51
CA MET A 262 -16.65 -1.16 -3.19
C MET A 262 -16.15 -0.36 -4.39
N TRP A 263 -14.89 0.09 -4.38
CA TRP A 263 -14.31 0.82 -5.51
C TRP A 263 -13.78 -0.07 -6.63
N ASN A 264 -13.55 -1.38 -6.39
CA ASN A 264 -12.94 -2.26 -7.39
C ASN A 264 -13.68 -2.25 -8.74
N PRO A 265 -15.03 -2.36 -8.82
CA PRO A 265 -15.71 -2.34 -10.11
C PRO A 265 -15.47 -1.04 -10.91
N VAL A 266 -15.34 0.09 -10.21
CA VAL A 266 -15.12 1.41 -10.83
C VAL A 266 -13.66 1.58 -11.25
N LEU A 267 -12.72 1.15 -10.41
CA LEU A 267 -11.29 1.32 -10.65
C LEU A 267 -10.73 0.30 -11.65
N ASP A 268 -11.21 -0.94 -11.60
CA ASP A 268 -10.81 -2.02 -12.51
C ASP A 268 -11.48 -1.87 -13.89
N GLY A 269 -12.70 -1.34 -13.94
CA GLY A 269 -13.48 -1.18 -15.18
C GLY A 269 -13.92 -2.52 -15.79
N ASP A 270 -14.40 -2.47 -17.04
CA ASP A 270 -14.91 -3.67 -17.74
C ASP A 270 -13.80 -4.59 -18.26
N ASN A 271 -12.59 -4.05 -18.45
CA ASN A 271 -11.41 -4.80 -18.83
C ASN A 271 -10.12 -4.11 -18.34
N PRO A 272 -9.02 -4.86 -18.15
CA PRO A 272 -7.77 -4.33 -17.59
C PRO A 272 -7.22 -3.12 -18.34
N GLU A 273 -7.37 -3.05 -19.67
CA GLU A 273 -6.84 -1.96 -20.51
C GLU A 273 -7.52 -0.61 -20.25
N THR A 274 -8.77 -0.65 -19.79
CA THR A 274 -9.56 0.57 -19.49
C THR A 274 -9.47 1.01 -18.03
N SER A 275 -8.90 0.17 -17.16
CA SER A 275 -8.79 0.40 -15.72
C SER A 275 -8.06 1.70 -15.39
N VAL A 276 -8.37 2.28 -14.23
CA VAL A 276 -7.63 3.41 -13.66
C VAL A 276 -6.17 3.00 -13.42
N TRP A 277 -5.93 1.74 -13.05
CA TRP A 277 -4.59 1.19 -12.82
C TRP A 277 -3.73 1.23 -14.08
N MET A 278 -4.20 0.66 -15.19
CA MET A 278 -3.48 0.67 -16.47
C MET A 278 -3.20 2.09 -16.96
N ARG A 279 -4.14 3.03 -16.76
CA ARG A 279 -3.92 4.45 -17.09
C ARG A 279 -2.80 5.07 -16.24
N LEU A 280 -2.78 4.78 -14.94
CA LEU A 280 -1.74 5.25 -14.03
C LEU A 280 -0.38 4.63 -14.35
N GLU A 281 -0.34 3.32 -14.62
CA GLU A 281 0.86 2.59 -15.06
C GLU A 281 1.47 3.21 -16.32
N ARG A 282 0.66 3.40 -17.36
CA ARG A 282 1.10 4.06 -18.61
C ARG A 282 1.58 5.49 -18.37
N TYR A 283 0.88 6.24 -17.52
CA TYR A 283 1.30 7.59 -17.15
C TYR A 283 2.67 7.58 -16.45
N ILE A 284 2.84 6.76 -15.40
CA ILE A 284 4.09 6.66 -14.63
C ILE A 284 5.24 6.22 -15.53
N HIS A 285 5.03 5.21 -16.38
CA HIS A 285 6.03 4.78 -17.35
C HIS A 285 6.38 5.91 -18.34
N SER A 286 5.38 6.60 -18.90
CA SER A 286 5.64 7.69 -19.84
C SER A 286 6.36 8.90 -19.23
N ALA A 287 6.06 9.22 -17.96
CA ALA A 287 6.60 10.38 -17.27
C ALA A 287 7.97 10.12 -16.64
N TYR A 288 8.21 8.89 -16.15
CA TYR A 288 9.38 8.56 -15.33
C TYR A 288 10.21 7.38 -15.86
N GLY A 289 9.74 6.65 -16.89
CA GLY A 289 10.42 5.47 -17.41
C GLY A 289 10.41 4.27 -16.46
N VAL A 290 9.53 4.28 -15.45
CA VAL A 290 9.40 3.20 -14.47
C VAL A 290 8.23 2.32 -14.85
N GLU A 291 8.49 1.04 -15.07
CA GLU A 291 7.46 0.05 -15.38
C GLU A 291 6.90 -0.56 -14.08
N PRO A 292 5.58 -0.83 -14.02
CA PRO A 292 4.99 -1.55 -12.91
C PRO A 292 5.34 -3.04 -12.97
N ARG A 293 5.33 -3.69 -11.81
CA ARG A 293 5.54 -5.14 -11.71
C ARG A 293 4.41 -5.95 -12.37
N SER A 294 3.19 -5.45 -12.37
CA SER A 294 2.00 -6.07 -12.98
C SER A 294 2.10 -6.32 -14.50
N TRP A 295 3.08 -5.76 -15.20
CA TRP A 295 3.29 -6.01 -16.64
C TRP A 295 3.98 -7.34 -16.93
N TYR A 296 4.49 -8.01 -15.90
CA TYR A 296 5.30 -9.19 -16.01
C TYR A 296 4.59 -10.39 -15.40
N GLU A 297 4.70 -11.54 -16.06
CA GLU A 297 4.31 -12.79 -15.40
C GLU A 297 5.18 -13.00 -14.15
N PRO A 298 4.59 -13.46 -13.04
CA PRO A 298 5.32 -13.65 -11.80
C PRO A 298 6.42 -14.68 -12.00
N GLU A 299 7.68 -14.28 -11.75
CA GLU A 299 8.79 -15.24 -11.77
C GLU A 299 8.52 -16.39 -10.78
N GLN A 300 9.18 -17.54 -10.90
CA GLN A 300 8.93 -18.70 -10.00
C GLN A 300 8.98 -18.34 -8.50
N ALA A 301 9.76 -17.33 -8.11
CA ALA A 301 9.83 -16.84 -6.74
C ALA A 301 8.48 -16.27 -6.22
N TRP A 302 7.60 -15.83 -7.12
CA TRP A 302 6.30 -15.19 -6.85
C TRP A 302 5.11 -16.15 -6.91
N GLN A 303 5.35 -17.41 -7.28
CA GLN A 303 4.31 -18.43 -7.22
C GLN A 303 3.90 -18.66 -5.76
N GLU A 304 2.59 -18.79 -5.53
CA GLU A 304 2.06 -19.10 -4.22
C GLU A 304 2.71 -20.39 -3.70
N GLN A 305 3.41 -20.29 -2.58
CA GLN A 305 4.02 -21.44 -1.93
C GLN A 305 2.93 -22.26 -1.23
N GLN A 306 3.17 -23.53 -0.91
CA GLN A 306 2.20 -24.27 -0.11
C GLN A 306 2.36 -23.96 1.37
N ARG A 307 1.23 -23.82 2.08
CA ARG A 307 1.22 -23.77 3.54
C ARG A 307 1.85 -25.07 4.09
N PRO A 308 2.86 -25.00 4.97
CA PRO A 308 3.44 -26.19 5.57
C PRO A 308 2.38 -27.08 6.24
N GLY A 309 2.30 -28.35 5.83
CA GLY A 309 1.34 -29.32 6.37
C GLY A 309 -0.05 -29.32 5.70
N ALA A 310 -0.28 -28.50 4.67
CA ALA A 310 -1.46 -28.64 3.83
C ALA A 310 -1.40 -29.98 3.05
N PRO A 311 -2.53 -30.67 2.84
CA PRO A 311 -2.58 -31.83 1.95
C PRO A 311 -2.11 -31.39 0.55
N LEU A 312 -1.31 -32.22 -0.13
CA LEU A 312 -1.01 -32.02 -1.54
C LEU A 312 -2.33 -32.11 -2.32
N SER A 313 -2.71 -31.01 -2.97
CA SER A 313 -3.86 -30.91 -3.87
C SER A 313 -3.63 -31.68 -5.17
#